data_AF-A0A9D6JES7-F1
#
_entry.id   AF-A0A9D6JES7-F1
#
_cell.length_a   1.000
_cell.length_b   1.000
_cell.length_c   1.000
_cell.angle_alpha   90.00
_cell.angle_beta   90.00
_cell.angle_gamma   90.00
#
_symmetry.space_group_name_H-M   'P 1'
#
loop_
_entity.id
_entity.type
_entity.pdbx_description
1 polymer ?
#
loop_
_entity_poly.entity_id
_entity_poly.type
_entity_poly.pdbx_seq_one_letter_code
_entity_poly.pdbx_strand_id
1 'polypeptide(L)'
;MVTEGGVRGWTSATLEEIWRENTTARMALLDEVRGLSEKQLAFQPAPGRWSIGEILDHLCLAERSITRVVSKILQQAAGRGLIGEPGSMDVPPYRIDLATYNRPAAAPESVRPSPEQPLDRLCSGL
;
A
#
# COMPACT_ATOMS: atom_id res chain seq x y z
N MET A 1 2.24 8.40 31.92
CA MET A 1 1.79 7.01 32.16
C MET A 1 2.44 6.16 31.07
N VAL A 2 3.52 5.48 31.43
CA VAL A 2 4.36 4.70 30.51
C VAL A 2 3.64 3.37 30.29
N THR A 3 3.14 3.12 29.08
CA THR A 3 2.74 1.77 28.70
C THR A 3 3.99 1.06 28.21
N GLU A 4 4.48 0.11 28.99
CA GLU A 4 5.60 -0.75 28.62
C GLU A 4 5.32 -1.42 27.27
N GLY A 5 6.05 -0.97 26.26
CA GLY A 5 6.05 -1.50 24.91
C GLY A 5 6.76 -2.85 24.87
N GLY A 6 6.08 -3.90 25.33
CA GLY A 6 6.43 -5.25 24.90
C GLY A 6 6.17 -5.35 23.40
N VAL A 7 7.20 -5.71 22.63
CA VAL A 7 7.07 -6.03 21.20
C VAL A 7 5.99 -7.10 21.08
N ARG A 8 4.80 -6.70 20.63
CA ARG A 8 3.71 -7.64 20.39
C ARG A 8 4.14 -8.46 19.17
N GLY A 9 4.72 -9.64 19.43
CA GLY A 9 5.08 -10.58 18.37
C GLY A 9 3.88 -10.81 17.46
N TRP A 10 4.14 -10.90 16.16
CA TRP A 10 3.12 -11.22 15.18
C TRP A 10 2.42 -12.52 15.60
N THR A 11 1.11 -12.49 15.81
CA THR A 11 0.35 -13.69 16.21
C THR A 11 0.07 -14.60 15.02
N SER A 12 0.33 -14.15 13.79
CA SER A 12 0.12 -14.89 12.55
C SER A 12 1.39 -14.84 11.70
N ALA A 13 1.97 -16.01 11.43
CA ALA A 13 3.13 -16.16 10.54
C ALA A 13 2.84 -15.64 9.12
N THR A 14 1.59 -15.79 8.65
CA THR A 14 1.17 -15.26 7.35
C THR A 14 1.16 -13.73 7.33
N LEU A 15 0.67 -13.07 8.39
CA LEU A 15 0.71 -11.61 8.46
C LEU A 15 2.15 -11.09 8.55
N GLU A 16 3.02 -11.81 9.27
CA GLU A 16 4.45 -11.50 9.35
C GLU A 16 5.13 -11.62 7.98
N GLU A 17 4.84 -12.68 7.22
CA GLU A 17 5.35 -12.89 5.87
C GLU A 17 4.89 -11.77 4.92
N ILE A 18 3.59 -11.48 4.88
CA ILE A 18 3.02 -10.39 4.06
C ILE A 18 3.63 -9.04 4.43
N TRP A 19 3.79 -8.77 5.72
CA TRP A 19 4.41 -7.53 6.19
C TRP A 19 5.86 -7.41 5.72
N ARG A 20 6.64 -8.48 5.87
CA ARG A 20 8.04 -8.54 5.43
C ARG A 20 8.15 -8.31 3.93
N GLU A 21 7.36 -9.01 3.12
CA GLU A 21 7.37 -8.86 1.66
C GLU A 21 7.02 -7.44 1.22
N ASN A 22 5.96 -6.85 1.79
CA ASN A 22 5.58 -5.46 1.50
C ASN A 22 6.67 -4.47 1.93
N THR A 23 7.29 -4.70 3.08
CA THR A 23 8.39 -3.85 3.57
C THR A 23 9.59 -3.93 2.62
N THR A 24 9.99 -5.12 2.20
CA THR A 24 11.08 -5.31 1.24
C THR A 24 10.78 -4.64 -0.11
N ALA A 25 9.56 -4.80 -0.64
CA ALA A 25 9.16 -4.17 -1.89
C ALA A 25 9.17 -2.63 -1.79
N ARG A 26 8.69 -2.07 -0.68
CA ARG A 26 8.72 -0.62 -0.42
C ARG A 26 10.14 -0.09 -0.34
N MET A 27 11.02 -0.78 0.39
CA MET A 27 12.43 -0.38 0.50
C MET A 27 13.13 -0.39 -0.86
N ALA A 28 12.90 -1.42 -1.67
CA ALA A 28 13.45 -1.49 -3.02
C ALA A 28 12.95 -0.32 -3.89
N LEU A 29 11.65 -0.03 -3.86
CA LEU A 29 11.08 1.10 -4.58
C LEU A 29 11.72 2.43 -4.16
N LEU A 30 11.84 2.68 -2.85
CA LEU A 30 12.42 3.91 -2.32
C LEU A 30 13.90 4.07 -2.71
N ASP A 31 14.63 2.96 -2.83
CA ASP A 31 16.02 2.99 -3.27
C ASP A 31 16.16 3.31 -4.75
N GLU A 32 15.33 2.71 -5.61
CA GLU A 32 15.31 2.93 -7.06
C GLU A 32 14.98 4.39 -7.43
N VAL A 33 14.11 5.04 -6.67
CA VAL A 33 13.71 6.44 -6.94
C VAL A 33 14.56 7.47 -6.22
N ARG A 34 15.53 7.02 -5.42
CA ARG A 34 16.37 7.90 -4.61
C ARG A 34 17.19 8.83 -5.51
N GLY A 35 17.05 10.13 -5.28
CA GLY A 35 17.86 11.13 -5.98
C GLY A 35 17.43 11.41 -7.43
N LEU A 36 16.27 10.91 -7.87
CA LEU A 36 15.71 11.31 -9.16
C LEU A 36 15.43 12.82 -9.18
N SER A 37 15.79 13.45 -10.30
CA SER A 37 15.46 14.84 -10.57
C SER A 37 13.99 15.02 -10.97
N GLU A 38 13.47 16.24 -10.86
CA GLU A 38 12.11 16.59 -11.32
C GLU A 38 11.87 16.21 -12.79
N LYS A 39 12.88 16.40 -13.65
CA LYS A 39 12.80 16.02 -15.08
C LYS A 39 12.66 14.52 -15.26
N GLN A 40 13.33 13.71 -14.45
CA GLN A 40 13.19 12.26 -14.50
C GLN A 40 11.84 11.83 -13.94
N LEU A 41 11.34 12.49 -12.88
CA LEU A 41 10.02 12.20 -12.32
C LEU A 41 8.89 12.50 -13.29
N ALA A 42 9.02 13.58 -14.07
CA ALA A 42 8.07 13.99 -15.10
C ALA A 42 8.21 13.22 -16.43
N PHE A 43 9.19 12.31 -16.56
CA PHE A 43 9.39 11.55 -17.80
C PHE A 43 8.20 10.63 -18.08
N GLN A 44 7.57 10.81 -19.24
CA GLN A 44 6.52 9.94 -19.75
C GLN A 44 7.05 9.08 -20.91
N PRO A 45 6.93 7.73 -20.84
CA PRO A 45 7.50 6.87 -21.87
C PRO A 45 6.71 6.88 -23.19
N ALA A 46 5.42 7.24 -23.16
CA ALA A 46 4.56 7.40 -24.33
C ALA A 46 3.33 8.26 -23.98
N PRO A 47 2.63 8.84 -24.97
CA PRO A 47 1.40 9.58 -24.73
C PRO A 47 0.37 8.76 -23.95
N GLY A 48 -0.21 9.36 -22.91
CA GLY A 48 -1.22 8.73 -22.06
C GLY A 48 -0.67 7.69 -21.07
N ARG A 49 0.66 7.52 -20.97
CA ARG A 49 1.30 6.74 -19.91
C ARG A 49 1.67 7.64 -18.75
N TRP A 50 1.51 7.13 -17.53
CA TRP A 50 1.96 7.82 -16.33
C TRP A 50 3.49 7.95 -16.32
N SER A 51 3.91 9.10 -15.82
CA SER A 51 5.29 9.37 -15.43
C SER A 51 5.66 8.63 -14.15
N ILE A 52 6.96 8.64 -13.80
CA ILE A 52 7.44 8.01 -12.57
C ILE A 52 6.79 8.68 -11.35
N GLY A 53 6.70 10.02 -11.33
CA GLY A 53 6.05 10.77 -10.26
C GLY A 53 4.57 10.43 -10.11
N GLU A 54 3.85 10.27 -11.22
CA GLU A 54 2.44 9.87 -11.20
C GLU A 54 2.26 8.43 -10.69
N ILE A 55 3.17 7.50 -11.02
CA ILE A 55 3.13 6.14 -10.46
C ILE A 55 3.30 6.17 -8.95
N LEU A 56 4.27 6.94 -8.44
CA LEU A 56 4.52 7.09 -7.00
C LEU A 56 3.33 7.72 -6.28
N ASP A 57 2.71 8.76 -6.86
CA ASP A 57 1.53 9.41 -6.27
C ASP A 57 0.34 8.44 -6.22
N HIS A 58 0.12 7.66 -7.29
CA HIS A 58 -0.90 6.64 -7.33
C HIS A 58 -0.74 5.60 -6.21
N LEU A 59 0.49 5.12 -5.97
CA LEU A 59 0.78 4.17 -4.90
C LEU A 59 0.46 4.77 -3.52
N CYS A 60 0.87 6.01 -3.26
CA CYS A 60 0.54 6.72 -2.02
C CYS A 60 -0.99 6.82 -1.81
N LEU A 61 -1.72 7.19 -2.86
CA LEU A 61 -3.18 7.34 -2.81
C LEU A 61 -3.87 5.98 -2.59
N ALA A 62 -3.42 4.94 -3.29
CA ALA A 62 -3.96 3.59 -3.17
C ALA A 62 -3.77 3.03 -1.76
N GLU A 63 -2.59 3.19 -1.17
CA GLU A 63 -2.27 2.74 0.18
C GLU A 63 -3.13 3.44 1.25
N ARG A 64 -3.29 4.75 1.13
CA ARG A 64 -4.18 5.52 2.02
C ARG A 64 -5.64 5.11 1.86
N SER A 65 -6.07 4.86 0.63
CA SER A 65 -7.43 4.42 0.32
C SER A 65 -7.72 3.06 0.94
N ILE A 66 -6.84 2.06 0.75
CA ILE A 66 -7.04 0.72 1.31
C ILE A 66 -7.01 0.73 2.83
N THR A 67 -6.09 1.49 3.45
CA THR A 67 -6.02 1.64 4.91
C THR A 67 -7.33 2.20 5.47
N ARG A 68 -7.91 3.22 4.81
CA ARG A 68 -9.22 3.79 5.19
C ARG A 68 -10.34 2.76 5.06
N VAL A 69 -10.40 2.01 3.97
CA VAL A 69 -11.43 0.99 3.72
C VAL A 69 -11.33 -0.13 4.77
N VAL A 70 -10.14 -0.67 4.99
CA VAL A 70 -9.89 -1.73 5.99
C VAL A 70 -10.28 -1.25 7.38
N SER A 71 -9.87 -0.03 7.75
CA SER A 71 -10.22 0.56 9.06
C SER A 71 -11.73 0.65 9.25
N LYS A 72 -12.47 1.10 8.23
CA LYS A 72 -13.94 1.20 8.27
C LYS A 72 -14.60 -0.18 8.40
N ILE A 73 -14.12 -1.17 7.65
CA ILE A 73 -14.65 -2.54 7.72
C ILE A 73 -14.43 -3.12 9.12
N LEU A 74 -13.24 -2.96 9.69
CA LEU A 74 -12.92 -3.44 11.03
C LEU A 74 -13.76 -2.73 12.10
N GLN A 75 -13.94 -1.42 12.01
CA GLN A 75 -14.82 -0.67 12.92
C GLN A 75 -16.28 -1.15 12.83
N GLN A 76 -16.79 -1.40 11.62
CA GLN A 76 -18.14 -1.92 11.42
C GLN A 76 -18.31 -3.33 11.97
N ALA A 77 -17.31 -4.20 11.78
CA ALA A 77 -17.32 -5.54 12.36
C ALA A 77 -17.28 -5.49 13.89
N ALA A 78 -16.45 -4.62 14.47
CA ALA A 78 -16.38 -4.43 15.93
C ALA A 78 -17.73 -3.96 16.51
N GLY A 79 -18.37 -2.97 15.88
CA GLY A 79 -19.69 -2.50 16.30
C GLY A 79 -20.81 -3.55 16.20
N ARG A 80 -20.58 -4.64 15.46
CA ARG A 80 -21.52 -5.77 15.32
C ARG A 80 -21.10 -7.01 16.12
N GLY A 81 -19.99 -6.96 16.87
CA GLY A 81 -19.46 -8.12 17.58
C GLY A 81 -18.95 -9.23 16.64
N LEU A 82 -18.53 -8.88 15.42
CA LEU A 82 -18.05 -9.81 14.38
C LEU A 82 -16.52 -9.89 14.31
N ILE A 83 -15.81 -9.33 15.29
CA ILE A 83 -14.36 -9.49 15.40
C ILE A 83 -14.09 -10.81 16.11
N GLY A 84 -13.53 -11.77 15.38
CA GLY A 84 -13.04 -13.02 15.97
C GLY A 84 -11.74 -12.81 16.76
N GLU A 85 -11.39 -13.79 17.58
CA GLU A 85 -10.10 -13.81 18.27
C GLU A 85 -8.93 -13.80 17.26
N PRO A 86 -7.80 -13.15 17.56
CA PRO A 86 -6.63 -13.18 16.69
C PRO A 86 -6.22 -14.62 16.35
N GLY A 87 -6.15 -14.95 15.05
CA GLY A 87 -5.80 -16.30 14.59
C GLY A 87 -6.93 -17.32 14.59
N SER A 88 -8.16 -16.92 14.96
CA SER A 88 -9.36 -17.78 14.89
C SER A 88 -9.90 -18.01 13.47
N MET A 89 -9.40 -17.25 12.49
CA MET A 89 -9.80 -17.37 11.09
C MET A 89 -8.79 -18.26 10.36
N ASP A 90 -9.30 -19.30 9.70
CA ASP A 90 -8.50 -20.08 8.76
C ASP A 90 -7.93 -19.16 7.68
N VAL A 91 -6.67 -19.39 7.30
CA VAL A 91 -6.06 -18.68 6.19
C VAL A 91 -6.93 -18.92 4.95
N PRO A 92 -7.39 -17.87 4.25
CA PRO A 92 -8.17 -18.06 3.04
C PRO A 92 -7.42 -18.99 2.09
N PRO A 93 -8.05 -20.08 1.59
CA PRO A 93 -7.36 -21.11 0.81
C PRO A 93 -6.86 -20.59 -0.55
N TYR A 94 -7.30 -19.39 -0.96
CA TYR A 94 -6.93 -18.82 -2.23
C TYR A 94 -5.68 -17.96 -2.11
N ARG A 95 -4.63 -18.36 -2.81
CA ARG A 95 -3.56 -17.42 -3.20
C ARG A 95 -4.20 -16.35 -4.09
N ILE A 96 -3.81 -15.08 -3.91
CA ILE A 96 -4.21 -14.01 -4.82
C ILE A 96 -3.73 -14.39 -6.22
N ASP A 97 -4.66 -14.62 -7.15
CA ASP A 97 -4.31 -14.87 -8.55
C ASP A 97 -3.91 -13.55 -9.21
N LEU A 98 -2.61 -13.27 -9.20
CA LEU A 98 -2.07 -12.07 -9.82
C LEU A 98 -2.38 -12.00 -11.32
N ALA A 99 -2.60 -13.12 -12.03
CA ALA A 99 -3.00 -13.06 -13.44
C ALA A 99 -4.44 -12.52 -13.63
N THR A 100 -5.29 -12.71 -12.62
CA THR A 100 -6.64 -12.13 -12.59
C THR A 100 -6.59 -10.64 -12.23
N TYR A 101 -5.79 -10.25 -11.23
CA TYR A 101 -5.80 -8.88 -10.69
C TYR A 101 -4.81 -7.93 -11.38
N ASN A 102 -3.73 -8.42 -11.99
CA ASN A 102 -2.71 -7.60 -12.64
C ASN A 102 -3.03 -7.35 -14.12
N ARG A 103 -4.27 -6.89 -14.38
CA ARG A 103 -4.73 -6.51 -15.72
C ARG A 103 -4.75 -4.98 -15.82
N PRO A 104 -4.46 -4.40 -16.99
CA PRO A 104 -4.59 -2.98 -17.20
C PRO A 104 -6.00 -2.49 -16.85
N ALA A 105 -6.09 -1.52 -15.96
CA ALA A 105 -7.35 -0.90 -15.55
C ALA A 105 -7.14 0.60 -15.36
N ALA A 106 -8.19 1.38 -15.62
CA ALA A 106 -8.17 2.80 -15.32
C ALA A 106 -8.29 3.02 -13.81
N ALA A 107 -7.42 3.86 -13.25
CA ALA A 107 -7.55 4.24 -11.85
C ALA A 107 -8.86 5.01 -11.61
N PRO A 108 -9.64 4.62 -10.57
CA PRO A 108 -10.79 5.41 -10.16
C PRO A 108 -10.33 6.77 -9.63
N GLU A 109 -11.24 7.74 -9.63
CA GLU A 109 -10.94 9.13 -9.30
C GLU A 109 -10.25 9.30 -7.94
N SER A 110 -10.64 8.52 -6.94
CA SER A 110 -10.09 8.57 -5.58
C SER A 110 -8.60 8.24 -5.47
N VAL A 111 -8.03 7.59 -6.47
CA VAL A 111 -6.61 7.21 -6.52
C VAL A 111 -5.97 7.61 -7.84
N ARG A 112 -6.59 8.50 -8.63
CA ARG A 112 -5.96 8.99 -9.85
C ARG A 112 -4.78 9.90 -9.47
N PRO A 113 -3.58 9.68 -10.02
CA PRO A 113 -2.42 10.46 -9.65
C PRO A 113 -2.49 11.90 -10.16
N SER A 114 -1.80 12.79 -9.45
CA SER A 114 -1.57 14.17 -9.83
C SER A 114 -0.15 14.34 -10.36
N PRO A 115 0.06 15.15 -11.42
CA PRO A 115 1.40 15.43 -11.92
C PRO A 115 2.20 16.33 -10.96
N GLU A 116 3.51 16.40 -11.20
CA GLU A 116 4.43 17.40 -10.62
C GLU A 116 4.50 17.41 -9.08
N GLN A 117 4.28 16.27 -8.43
CA GLN A 117 4.50 16.14 -7.00
C GLN A 117 6.01 16.04 -6.67
N PRO A 118 6.51 16.78 -5.66
CA PRO A 118 7.90 16.68 -5.22
C PRO A 118 8.25 15.28 -4.70
N LEU A 119 9.47 14.81 -4.98
CA LEU A 119 9.93 13.46 -4.60
C LEU A 119 9.88 13.22 -3.08
N ASP A 120 10.28 14.21 -2.30
CA ASP A 120 10.29 14.15 -0.83
C ASP A 120 8.88 13.91 -0.27
N ARG A 121 7.87 14.58 -0.85
CA ARG A 121 6.47 14.37 -0.50
C ARG A 121 6.00 12.96 -0.86
N LEU A 122 6.37 12.48 -2.04
CA LEU A 122 5.99 11.15 -2.52
C LEU A 122 6.61 10.04 -1.67
N CYS A 123 7.92 10.12 -1.41
CA CYS A 123 8.63 9.16 -0.58
C CYS A 123 8.17 9.19 0.88
N SER A 124 7.76 10.35 1.42
CA SER A 124 7.18 10.42 2.77
C SER A 124 5.77 9.81 2.86
N GLY A 125 5.12 9.58 1.73
CA GLY A 125 3.78 9.00 1.64
C GLY A 125 3.76 7.48 1.50
N LEU A 126 4.92 6.87 1.25
CA LEU A 126 5.18 5.43 1.21
C LEU A 126 5.77 5.00 2.55
#